data_AF-A0A3D0NXT8-F1
#
_entry.id   AF-A0A3D0NXT8-F1
#
_cell.length_a   1.000
_cell.length_b   1.000
_cell.length_c   1.000
_cell.angle_alpha   90.00
_cell.angle_beta   90.00
_cell.angle_gamma   90.00
#
_symmetry.space_group_name_H-M   'P 1'
#
loop_
_entity.id
_entity.type
_entity.pdbx_description
1 polymer ?
#
loop_
_entity_poly.entity_id
_entity_poly.type
_entity_poly.pdbx_seq_one_letter_code
_entity_poly.pdbx_strand_id
1 'polypeptide(L)'
;DSVRSPFLMEQDGKYSVCDRLDPHTTSCFGHWQLPLTLGYTYTASQHGLKVCAGGGVTNADDVKKLLAAGAVTVQSATFLTKYPNRAGELWQT
;
A
#
# COMPACT_ATOMS: atom_id res chain seq x y z
N ASP A 1 5.07 1.38 13.07
CA ASP A 1 5.51 0.35 12.10
C ASP A 1 5.48 0.82 10.67
N SER A 2 6.47 1.61 10.27
CA SER A 2 6.72 1.91 8.86
C SER A 2 7.80 0.96 8.33
N VAL A 3 7.63 0.44 7.12
CA VAL A 3 8.70 -0.23 6.37
C VAL A 3 9.26 0.78 5.38
N ARG A 4 10.58 0.93 5.37
CA ARG A 4 11.29 1.66 4.31
C ARG A 4 11.39 0.72 3.12
N SER A 5 10.83 1.11 1.99
CA SER A 5 11.00 0.36 0.74
C SER A 5 12.21 0.89 -0.01
N PRO A 6 13.05 0.02 -0.60
CA PRO A 6 14.02 0.46 -1.59
C PRO A 6 13.30 1.09 -2.79
N PHE A 7 14.03 1.94 -3.52
CA PHE A 7 13.55 2.60 -4.74
C PHE A 7 14.39 2.16 -5.94
N LEU A 8 13.89 2.39 -7.15
CA LEU A 8 14.65 2.13 -8.38
C LEU A 8 15.56 3.32 -8.67
N MET A 9 16.86 3.08 -8.77
CA MET A 9 17.86 4.05 -9.20
C MET A 9 18.20 3.81 -10.67
N GLU A 10 18.19 4.89 -11.45
CA GLU A 10 18.61 4.89 -12.84
C GLU A 10 20.09 5.29 -12.93
N GLN A 11 20.87 4.53 -13.71
CA GLN A 11 22.25 4.83 -14.02
C GLN A 11 22.57 4.33 -15.43
N ASP A 12 22.98 5.23 -16.31
CA ASP A 12 23.36 4.95 -17.71
C ASP A 12 22.29 4.16 -18.50
N GLY A 13 21.02 4.53 -18.34
CA GLY A 13 19.87 3.89 -18.98
C GLY A 13 19.44 2.57 -18.32
N LYS A 14 20.06 2.17 -17.21
CA LYS A 14 19.77 0.91 -16.51
C LYS A 14 19.19 1.19 -15.13
N TYR A 15 18.07 0.53 -14.83
CA TYR A 15 17.46 0.57 -13.50
C TYR A 15 18.00 -0.55 -12.60
N SER A 16 18.34 -0.20 -11.36
CA SER A 16 18.70 -1.14 -10.30
C SER A 16 17.97 -0.80 -9.02
N VAL A 17 17.71 -1.80 -8.18
CA VAL A 17 17.15 -1.58 -6.84
C VAL A 17 18.23 -0.94 -5.97
N CYS A 18 17.93 0.22 -5.39
CA CYS A 18 18.82 0.87 -4.44
C CYS A 18 18.50 0.38 -3.02
N ASP A 19 19.45 -0.33 -2.42
CA ASP A 19 19.32 -0.85 -1.04
C ASP A 19 19.55 0.24 0.04
N ARG A 20 19.76 1.49 -0.37
CA ARG A 20 19.99 2.61 0.57
C ARG A 20 18.67 3.04 1.21
N LEU A 21 18.48 2.67 2.47
CA LEU A 21 17.26 2.94 3.23
C LEU A 21 17.37 4.19 4.13
N ASP A 22 17.47 5.40 3.57
CA ASP A 22 17.51 6.67 4.32
C ASP A 22 16.24 7.52 4.15
N PRO A 23 15.94 8.46 5.08
CA PRO A 23 14.69 9.25 5.05
C PRO A 23 14.49 10.12 3.79
N HIS A 24 15.56 10.47 3.06
CA HIS A 24 15.47 11.27 1.83
C HIS A 24 15.17 10.43 0.60
N THR A 25 15.49 9.12 0.64
CA THR A 25 15.38 8.24 -0.52
C THR A 25 14.37 7.11 -0.34
N THR A 26 13.74 6.99 0.83
CA THR A 26 12.77 5.92 1.09
C THR A 26 11.39 6.42 1.44
N SER A 27 10.41 5.87 0.73
CA SER A 27 9.01 5.99 1.13
C SER A 27 8.75 5.12 2.36
N CYS A 28 8.09 5.71 3.35
CA CYS A 28 7.64 5.02 4.55
C CYS A 28 6.23 4.48 4.32
N PHE A 29 6.07 3.16 4.40
CA PHE A 29 4.76 2.51 4.25
C PHE A 29 4.32 1.88 5.57
N GLY A 30 3.08 2.06 5.97
CA GLY A 30 2.57 1.46 7.20
C GLY A 30 1.13 1.80 7.49
N HIS A 31 0.59 1.20 8.56
CA HIS A 31 -0.83 1.32 8.94
C HIS A 31 -1.31 2.76 9.10
N TRP A 32 -0.41 3.67 9.48
CA TRP A 32 -0.69 5.11 9.62
C TRP A 32 -1.25 5.75 8.33
N GLN A 33 -0.99 5.16 7.15
CA GLN A 33 -1.50 5.68 5.88
C GLN A 33 -3.00 5.38 5.68
N LEU A 34 -3.56 4.40 6.39
CA LEU A 34 -4.92 3.90 6.14
C LEU A 34 -6.00 5.01 6.16
N PRO A 35 -6.02 5.98 7.09
CA PRO A 35 -7.00 7.06 7.07
C PRO A 35 -6.90 7.95 5.81
N LEU A 36 -5.68 8.21 5.33
CA LEU A 36 -5.46 8.95 4.09
C LEU A 36 -5.92 8.14 2.88
N THR A 37 -5.60 6.84 2.86
CA THR A 37 -6.03 5.89 1.84
C THR A 37 -7.55 5.85 1.72
N LEU A 38 -8.25 5.74 2.84
CA LEU A 38 -9.71 5.75 2.88
C LEU A 38 -10.28 7.06 2.34
N GLY A 39 -9.72 8.20 2.75
CA GLY A 39 -10.16 9.52 2.32
C GLY A 39 -10.07 9.71 0.81
N TYR A 40 -8.88 9.48 0.22
CA TYR A 40 -8.73 9.66 -1.22
C TYR A 40 -9.50 8.60 -2.02
N THR A 41 -9.63 7.37 -1.52
CA THR A 41 -10.38 6.30 -2.19
C THR A 41 -11.86 6.66 -2.27
N TYR A 42 -12.43 7.14 -1.17
CA TYR A 42 -13.81 7.60 -1.13
C TYR A 42 -14.04 8.76 -2.09
N THR A 43 -13.23 9.81 -2.02
CA THR A 43 -13.40 10.97 -2.92
C THR A 43 -13.27 10.56 -4.38
N ALA A 44 -12.26 9.78 -4.75
CA ALA A 44 -12.05 9.33 -6.11
C ALA A 44 -13.23 8.46 -6.63
N SER A 45 -13.76 7.57 -5.78
CA SER A 45 -14.91 6.72 -6.14
C SER A 45 -16.18 7.55 -6.36
N GLN A 46 -16.43 8.58 -5.54
CA GLN A 46 -17.55 9.52 -5.74
C GLN A 46 -17.46 10.28 -7.08
N HIS A 47 -16.25 10.47 -7.61
CA HIS A 47 -16.03 11.06 -8.94
C HIS A 47 -15.99 10.02 -10.08
N GLY A 48 -16.42 8.78 -9.83
CA GLY A 48 -16.53 7.73 -10.84
C GLY A 48 -15.20 7.06 -11.20
N LEU A 49 -14.12 7.32 -10.47
CA LEU A 49 -12.84 6.65 -10.70
C LEU A 49 -12.85 5.22 -10.12
N LYS A 50 -12.31 4.28 -10.88
CA LYS A 50 -12.04 2.92 -10.38
C LYS A 50 -10.72 2.90 -9.63
N VAL A 51 -10.78 2.71 -8.32
CA VAL A 51 -9.61 2.80 -7.44
C VAL A 51 -9.08 1.41 -7.09
N CYS A 52 -7.79 1.16 -7.34
CA CYS A 52 -7.03 0.09 -6.69
C CYS A 52 -6.40 0.66 -5.42
N ALA A 53 -7.05 0.48 -4.27
CA ALA A 53 -6.63 1.13 -3.04
C ALA A 53 -5.47 0.38 -2.38
N GLY A 54 -4.46 1.13 -1.94
CA GLY A 54 -3.27 0.58 -1.31
C GLY A 54 -2.62 1.58 -0.37
N GLY A 55 -2.35 1.14 0.86
CA GLY A 55 -1.70 1.96 1.89
C GLY A 55 -2.27 1.68 3.27
N GLY A 56 -1.44 1.13 4.15
CA GLY A 56 -1.79 0.87 5.54
C GLY A 56 -2.65 -0.36 5.82
N VAL A 57 -2.84 -1.26 4.85
CA VAL A 57 -3.59 -2.51 5.05
C VAL A 57 -2.79 -3.48 5.91
N THR A 58 -3.35 -3.89 7.05
CA THR A 58 -2.71 -4.82 8.00
C THR A 58 -3.57 -6.03 8.38
N ASN A 59 -4.85 -6.01 8.07
CA ASN A 59 -5.80 -7.07 8.42
C ASN A 59 -7.01 -7.05 7.46
N ALA A 60 -7.88 -8.06 7.56
CA ALA A 60 -9.08 -8.17 6.72
C ALA A 60 -10.11 -7.04 6.93
N ASP A 61 -10.19 -6.43 8.12
CA ASP A 61 -11.10 -5.32 8.38
C ASP A 61 -10.67 -4.04 7.64
N ASP A 62 -9.37 -3.80 7.51
CA ASP A 62 -8.83 -2.71 6.68
C ASP A 62 -9.24 -2.88 5.20
N VAL A 63 -9.20 -4.13 4.70
CA VAL A 63 -9.66 -4.46 3.35
C VAL A 63 -11.15 -4.15 3.19
N LYS A 64 -11.99 -4.57 4.15
CA LYS A 64 -13.43 -4.28 4.16
C LYS A 64 -13.70 -2.78 4.12
N LYS A 65 -12.98 -1.99 4.92
CA LYS A 65 -13.11 -0.52 4.94
C LYS A 65 -12.76 0.11 3.58
N LEU A 66 -11.71 -0.36 2.92
CA LEU A 66 -11.32 0.16 1.60
C LEU A 66 -12.34 -0.19 0.51
N LEU A 67 -12.88 -1.41 0.53
CA LEU A 67 -13.97 -1.81 -0.36
C LEU A 67 -15.23 -0.95 -0.10
N ALA A 68 -15.58 -0.73 1.17
CA ALA A 68 -16.69 0.14 1.55
C ALA A 68 -16.49 1.61 1.13
N ALA A 69 -15.24 2.08 1.09
CA ALA A 69 -14.88 3.40 0.56
C ALA A 69 -14.97 3.48 -0.98
N GLY A 70 -15.23 2.37 -1.68
CA GLY A 70 -15.40 2.33 -3.13
C GLY A 70 -14.16 1.89 -3.90
N ALA A 71 -13.19 1.25 -3.25
CA ALA A 71 -12.14 0.53 -3.96
C ALA A 71 -12.73 -0.63 -4.77
N VAL A 72 -12.21 -0.84 -5.99
CA VAL A 72 -12.54 -2.01 -6.82
C VAL A 72 -11.66 -3.19 -6.46
N THR A 73 -10.39 -2.90 -6.15
CA THR A 73 -9.39 -3.87 -5.70
C THR A 73 -8.57 -3.27 -4.56
N VAL A 74 -8.02 -4.15 -3.71
CA VAL A 74 -7.13 -3.75 -2.61
C VAL A 74 -5.78 -4.40 -2.79
N GLN A 75 -4.72 -3.59 -2.68
CA GLN A 75 -3.33 -4.05 -2.68
C GLN A 75 -2.70 -3.80 -1.30
N SER A 76 -1.77 -4.66 -0.90
CA SER A 76 -1.03 -4.51 0.35
C SER A 76 0.47 -4.73 0.15
N ALA A 77 1.26 -3.69 0.40
CA ALA A 77 2.72 -3.77 0.33
C ALA A 77 3.29 -4.23 1.67
N THR A 78 3.24 -3.37 2.70
CA THR A 78 3.88 -3.60 4.01
C THR A 78 3.53 -4.95 4.65
N PHE A 79 2.27 -5.38 4.60
CA PHE A 79 1.85 -6.66 5.17
C PHE A 79 2.47 -7.83 4.41
N LEU A 80 2.40 -7.84 3.07
CA LEU A 80 2.94 -8.94 2.26
C LEU A 80 4.47 -8.96 2.26
N THR A 81 5.14 -7.81 2.39
CA THR A 81 6.60 -7.76 2.57
C THR A 81 7.02 -8.38 3.90
N LYS A 82 6.28 -8.10 4.99
CA LYS A 82 6.57 -8.67 6.32
C LYS A 82 6.13 -10.13 6.45
N TYR A 83 5.02 -10.50 5.80
CA TYR A 83 4.33 -11.76 5.97
C TYR A 83 3.92 -12.39 4.62
N PRO A 84 4.88 -12.75 3.75
CA PRO A 84 4.59 -13.19 2.39
C PRO A 84 3.68 -14.42 2.31
N ASN A 85 3.73 -15.31 3.31
CA ASN A 85 2.93 -16.53 3.36
C ASN A 85 1.57 -16.37 4.08
N ARG A 86 1.24 -15.17 4.56
CA ARG A 86 0.02 -14.89 5.34
C ARG A 86 -1.02 -14.09 4.53
N ALA A 87 -0.87 -14.02 3.21
CA ALA A 87 -1.76 -13.26 2.32
C ALA A 87 -3.25 -13.63 2.50
N GLY A 88 -3.54 -14.90 2.83
CA GLY A 88 -4.91 -15.37 3.10
C GLY A 88 -5.61 -14.65 4.25
N GLU A 89 -4.87 -14.14 5.24
CA GLU A 89 -5.43 -13.43 6.40
C GLU A 89 -6.06 -12.08 6.04
N LEU A 90 -5.79 -11.54 4.85
CA LEU A 90 -6.44 -10.32 4.35
C LEU A 90 -7.82 -10.59 3.74
N TRP A 91 -8.17 -11.86 3.51
CA TRP A 91 -9.37 -12.27 2.77
C TRP A 91 -10.26 -13.25 3.54
N GLN A 92 -9.78 -13.76 4.68
CA GLN A 92 -10.59 -14.61 5.56
C GLN A 92 -11.51 -13.73 6.40
N THR A 93 -12.81 -13.83 6.12
CA THR A 93 -13.91 -13.23 6.88
C THR A 93 -14.39 -14.13 8.00
#